data_AF-A0A3C0JL22-F1
#
_entry.id   AF-A0A3C0JL22-F1
#
_cell.length_a   1.000
_cell.length_b   1.000
_cell.length_c   1.000
_cell.angle_alpha   90.00
_cell.angle_beta   90.00
_cell.angle_gamma   90.00
#
_symmetry.space_group_name_H-M   'P 1'
#
loop_
_entity.id
_entity.type
_entity.pdbx_description
1 polymer ?
#
loop_
_entity_poly.entity_id
_entity_poly.type
_entity_poly.pdbx_seq_one_letter_code
_entity_poly.pdbx_strand_id
1 'polypeptide(L)'
;PGLPPPVHSFVYTCDAQEVARFTMQLHLMRLLLNSGPPMADEVLSACLRGAAVTHTDPEAFMLRAGKALAAELAGDLPRLNSILKKVSP
;
A
#
# COMPACT_ATOMS: atom_id res chain seq x y z
N PRO A 1 -1.05 -23.77 29.65
CA PRO A 1 -0.78 -22.43 29.07
C PRO A 1 -2.09 -21.83 28.54
N GLY A 2 -2.54 -20.69 29.10
CA GLY A 2 -3.78 -20.05 28.69
C GLY A 2 -3.68 -19.56 27.24
N LEU A 3 -4.52 -20.09 26.36
CA LEU A 3 -4.72 -19.50 25.03
C LEU A 3 -5.21 -18.06 25.22
N PRO A 4 -4.76 -17.10 24.40
CA PRO A 4 -5.25 -15.74 24.46
C PRO A 4 -6.79 -15.74 24.33
N PRO A 5 -7.51 -14.89 25.08
CA PRO A 5 -8.97 -14.83 24.99
C PRO A 5 -9.38 -14.59 23.53
N PRO A 6 -10.41 -15.28 23.01
CA PRO A 6 -10.89 -15.03 21.65
C PRO A 6 -11.37 -13.57 21.59
N VAL A 7 -10.59 -12.74 20.91
CA VAL A 7 -10.92 -11.33 20.70
C VAL A 7 -12.14 -11.31 19.78
N HIS A 8 -13.32 -11.06 20.33
CA HIS A 8 -14.59 -10.85 19.59
C HIS A 8 -14.60 -9.50 18.83
N SER A 9 -13.46 -9.06 18.30
CA SER A 9 -13.41 -7.88 17.44
C SER A 9 -13.81 -8.31 16.04
N PHE A 10 -15.07 -8.06 15.70
CA PHE A 10 -15.53 -8.13 14.32
C PHE A 10 -14.66 -7.21 13.47
N VAL A 11 -14.10 -7.74 12.40
CA VAL A 11 -13.38 -6.96 11.38
C VAL A 11 -14.39 -6.61 10.30
N TYR A 12 -14.49 -5.33 9.98
CA TYR A 12 -15.35 -4.82 8.93
C TYR A 12 -14.49 -4.32 7.78
N THR A 13 -14.97 -4.51 6.56
CA THR A 13 -14.32 -3.95 5.37
C THR A 13 -14.49 -2.44 5.37
N CYS A 14 -13.40 -1.71 5.17
CA CYS A 14 -13.47 -0.27 4.98
C CYS A 14 -14.30 0.06 3.73
N ASP A 15 -15.11 1.10 3.80
CA ASP A 15 -15.74 1.68 2.63
C ASP A 15 -14.74 2.49 1.78
N ALA A 16 -15.15 2.92 0.59
CA ALA A 16 -14.26 3.66 -0.32
C ALA A 16 -13.74 4.98 0.30
N GLN A 17 -14.56 5.67 1.10
CA GLN A 17 -14.18 6.92 1.74
C GLN A 17 -13.19 6.68 2.88
N GLU A 18 -13.35 5.60 3.62
CA GLU A 18 -12.42 5.16 4.66
C GLU A 18 -11.08 4.73 4.04
N VAL A 19 -11.10 3.97 2.94
CA VAL A 19 -9.89 3.62 2.19
C VAL A 19 -9.17 4.87 1.70
N ALA A 20 -9.89 5.82 1.09
CA ALA A 20 -9.30 7.06 0.61
C ALA A 20 -8.66 7.85 1.75
N ARG A 21 -9.38 8.03 2.86
CA ARG A 21 -8.90 8.73 4.08
C ARG A 21 -7.67 8.05 4.67
N PHE A 22 -7.71 6.74 4.84
CA PHE A 22 -6.61 5.97 5.40
C PHE A 22 -5.36 6.03 4.51
N THR A 23 -5.53 6.02 3.20
CA THR A 23 -4.43 6.06 2.23
C THR A 23 -4.01 7.49 1.85
N MET A 24 -4.61 8.54 2.43
CA MET A 24 -4.11 9.91 2.29
C MET A 24 -2.64 10.02 2.73
N GLN A 25 -2.26 9.23 3.73
CA GLN A 25 -0.89 9.06 4.20
C GLN A 25 -0.32 7.72 3.70
N LEU A 26 0.93 7.73 3.21
CA LEU A 26 1.55 6.55 2.59
C LEU A 26 2.28 5.64 3.61
N HIS A 27 1.94 5.73 4.89
CA HIS A 27 2.63 5.02 5.96
C HIS A 27 2.46 3.51 5.84
N LEU A 28 1.24 3.05 5.49
CA LEU A 28 1.00 1.63 5.20
C LEU A 28 1.88 1.17 4.03
N MET A 29 2.00 1.96 2.98
CA MET A 29 2.77 1.60 1.78
C MET A 29 4.25 1.41 2.12
N ARG A 30 4.81 2.31 2.94
CA ARG A 30 6.16 2.18 3.49
C ARG A 30 6.32 0.95 4.36
N LEU A 31 5.33 0.63 5.19
CA LEU A 31 5.34 -0.57 6.02
C LEU A 31 5.34 -1.85 5.17
N LEU A 32 4.47 -1.92 4.16
CA LEU A 32 4.39 -3.04 3.24
C LEU A 32 5.70 -3.22 2.49
N LEU A 33 6.27 -2.13 1.94
CA LEU A 33 7.55 -2.17 1.23
C LEU A 33 8.69 -2.76 2.07
N ASN A 34 8.70 -2.48 3.37
CA ASN A 34 9.74 -2.90 4.31
C ASN A 34 9.38 -4.15 5.11
N SER A 35 8.26 -4.81 4.81
CA SER A 35 7.74 -5.91 5.63
C SER A 35 8.61 -7.17 5.58
N GLY A 36 9.33 -7.42 4.48
CA GLY A 36 10.27 -8.54 4.32
C GLY A 36 9.77 -9.75 3.51
N PRO A 37 8.47 -10.13 3.50
CA PRO A 37 7.99 -11.24 2.68
C PRO A 37 8.26 -11.07 1.18
N PRO A 38 8.45 -12.17 0.42
CA PRO A 38 8.64 -12.13 -1.03
C PRO A 38 7.48 -11.46 -1.80
N MET A 39 6.27 -11.52 -1.24
CA MET A 39 5.05 -10.99 -1.84
C MET A 39 4.79 -9.51 -1.48
N ALA A 40 5.66 -8.88 -0.68
CA ALA A 40 5.49 -7.51 -0.20
C ALA A 40 5.22 -6.51 -1.34
N ASP A 41 5.99 -6.62 -2.43
CA ASP A 41 5.89 -5.73 -3.59
C ASP A 41 4.58 -5.92 -4.37
N GLU A 42 4.04 -7.14 -4.38
CA GLU A 42 2.77 -7.48 -5.03
C GLU A 42 1.58 -6.96 -4.23
N VAL A 43 1.62 -7.16 -2.91
CA VAL A 43 0.63 -6.63 -1.98
C VAL A 43 0.64 -5.11 -2.03
N LEU A 44 1.81 -4.49 -1.98
CA LEU A 44 1.97 -3.04 -2.14
C LEU A 44 1.34 -2.55 -3.45
N SER A 45 1.65 -3.21 -4.57
CA SER A 45 1.12 -2.83 -5.88
C SER A 45 -0.41 -2.96 -5.94
N ALA A 46 -0.97 -4.04 -5.37
CA ALA A 46 -2.42 -4.25 -5.29
C ALA A 46 -3.09 -3.20 -4.40
N CYS A 47 -2.49 -2.88 -3.25
CA CYS A 47 -2.98 -1.83 -2.35
C CYS A 47 -2.96 -0.45 -3.01
N LEU A 48 -1.93 -0.13 -3.78
CA LEU A 48 -1.85 1.14 -4.52
C LEU A 48 -2.95 1.26 -5.57
N ARG A 49 -3.16 0.21 -6.38
CA ARG A 49 -4.25 0.20 -7.37
C ARG A 49 -5.63 0.29 -6.71
N GLY A 50 -5.85 -0.46 -5.64
CA GLY A 50 -7.11 -0.44 -4.88
C GLY A 50 -7.37 0.88 -4.18
N ALA A 51 -6.32 1.55 -3.69
CA ALA A 51 -6.43 2.89 -3.11
C ALA A 51 -6.75 3.92 -4.21
N ALA A 52 -6.01 3.92 -5.32
CA ALA A 52 -6.12 4.91 -6.37
C ALA A 52 -7.56 5.10 -6.87
N VAL A 53 -8.31 4.01 -7.06
CA VAL A 53 -9.72 4.06 -7.53
C VAL A 53 -10.69 4.71 -6.53
N THR A 54 -10.29 4.89 -5.27
CA THR A 54 -11.10 5.53 -4.22
C THR A 54 -10.79 7.03 -4.05
N HIS A 55 -9.68 7.51 -4.58
CA HIS A 55 -9.30 8.93 -4.51
C HIS A 55 -9.99 9.73 -5.62
N THR A 56 -10.32 10.99 -5.33
CA THR A 56 -10.92 11.92 -6.31
C THR A 56 -9.99 12.20 -7.49
N ASP A 57 -8.68 12.18 -7.26
CA ASP A 57 -7.65 12.32 -8.27
C ASP A 57 -6.68 11.12 -8.18
N PRO A 58 -6.99 10.00 -8.88
CA PRO A 58 -6.16 8.80 -8.87
C PRO A 58 -4.74 9.06 -9.40
N GLU A 59 -4.59 9.93 -10.39
CA GLU A 59 -3.29 10.25 -10.99
C GLU A 59 -2.40 11.01 -10.01
N ALA A 60 -2.94 12.03 -9.32
CA ALA A 60 -2.20 12.76 -8.30
C ALA A 60 -1.82 11.85 -7.12
N PHE A 61 -2.72 10.94 -6.70
CA PHE A 61 -2.42 9.94 -5.69
C PHE A 61 -1.25 9.05 -6.12
N MET A 62 -1.31 8.48 -7.33
CA MET A 62 -0.30 7.57 -7.87
C MET A 62 1.05 8.28 -8.07
N LEU A 63 1.05 9.52 -8.55
CA LEU A 63 2.27 10.32 -8.69
C LEU A 63 2.95 10.55 -7.34
N ARG A 64 2.16 10.87 -6.32
CA ARG A 64 2.66 11.11 -4.96
C ARG A 64 3.17 9.82 -4.31
N ALA A 65 2.49 8.70 -4.54
CA ALA A 65 2.94 7.37 -4.12
C ALA A 65 4.25 6.95 -4.83
N GLY A 66 4.32 7.12 -6.15
CA GLY A 66 5.51 6.82 -6.94
C GLY A 66 6.73 7.63 -6.50
N LYS A 67 6.56 8.92 -6.22
CA LYS A 67 7.62 9.78 -5.66
C LYS A 67 8.11 9.28 -4.31
N ALA A 68 7.19 8.86 -3.43
CA ALA A 68 7.57 8.29 -2.14
C ALA A 68 8.35 6.98 -2.31
N LEU A 69 7.91 6.07 -3.19
CA LEU A 69 8.63 4.83 -3.48
C LEU A 69 10.02 5.09 -4.06
N ALA A 70 10.15 6.06 -4.96
CA ALA A 70 11.45 6.43 -5.53
C ALA A 70 12.43 6.94 -4.46
N ALA A 71 11.94 7.67 -3.46
CA ALA A 71 12.75 8.10 -2.33
C ALA A 71 13.18 6.93 -1.43
N GLU A 72 12.27 6.00 -1.12
CA GLU A 72 12.58 4.81 -0.31
C GLU A 72 13.53 3.83 -1.01
N LEU A 73 13.41 3.68 -2.33
CA LEU A 73 14.16 2.72 -3.14
C LEU A 73 15.26 3.37 -3.98
N ALA A 74 15.76 4.54 -3.58
CA ALA A 74 16.80 5.24 -4.33
C ALA A 74 18.08 4.39 -4.55
N GLY A 75 18.37 3.46 -3.64
CA GLY A 75 19.47 2.50 -3.74
C GLY A 75 19.15 1.19 -4.47
N ASP A 76 17.89 0.94 -4.84
CA ASP A 76 17.42 -0.30 -5.47
C ASP A 76 16.47 0.02 -6.65
N LEU A 77 17.07 0.62 -7.68
CA LEU A 77 16.38 0.95 -8.93
C LEU A 77 15.75 -0.27 -9.64
N PRO A 78 16.35 -1.48 -9.64
CA PRO A 78 15.70 -2.66 -10.20
C PRO A 78 14.37 -2.98 -9.53
N ARG A 79 14.32 -2.96 -8.19
CA ARG A 79 13.10 -3.22 -7.44
C ARG A 79 12.05 -2.13 -7.64
N LEU A 80 12.47 -0.86 -7.62
CA LEU A 80 11.58 0.27 -7.93
C LEU A 80 10.90 0.09 -9.30
N ASN A 81 11.67 -0.19 -10.34
CA ASN A 81 11.13 -0.40 -11.69
C ASN A 81 10.18 -1.61 -11.75
N SER A 82 10.48 -2.68 -11.03
CA SER A 82 9.61 -3.85 -10.94
C SER A 82 8.24 -3.49 -10.34
N ILE A 83 8.22 -2.73 -9.25
CA ILE A 83 6.98 -2.25 -8.61
C ILE A 83 6.23 -1.32 -9.56
N LEU A 84 6.90 -0.31 -10.13
CA LEU A 84 6.26 0.67 -11.01
C LEU A 84 5.60 0.02 -12.23
N LYS A 85 6.19 -1.02 -12.82
CA LYS A 85 5.57 -1.80 -13.90
C LYS A 85 4.30 -2.53 -13.46
N LYS A 86 4.19 -2.92 -12.20
CA LYS A 86 2.99 -3.60 -11.65
C LYS A 86 1.87 -2.61 -11.31
N VAL A 87 2.19 -1.35 -11.01
CA VAL A 87 1.18 -0.31 -10.72
C VAL A 87 0.77 0.51 -11.94
N SER A 88 1.58 0.56 -12.99
CA SER A 88 1.16 1.08 -14.29
C SER A 88 0.05 0.21 -14.89
N PRO A 89 -0.95 0.80 -15.56
CA PRO A 89 -1.83 0.05 -16.45
C PRO A 89 -1.04 -0.62 -17.58
#